data_AF-A0ABD7Z1M8-F1
#
_entry.id   AF-A0ABD7Z1M8-F1
#
_cell.length_a   1.000
_cell.length_b   1.000
_cell.length_c   1.000
_cell.angle_alpha   90.00
_cell.angle_beta   90.00
_cell.angle_gamma   90.00
#
_symmetry.space_group_name_H-M   'P 1'
#
loop_
_entity.id
_entity.type
_entity.pdbx_description
1 polymer ?
#
loop_
_entity_poly.entity_id
_entity_poly.type
_entity_poly.pdbx_seq_one_letter_code
_entity_poly.pdbx_strand_id
1 'polypeptide(L)' 'MKKDGWKGDSVDVIKMPDGKLTNMDNTRILAAREAGTNVKAKVHDFNEKLTPEIQELRGREKYNTWGEAIKGHINKQS' A
#
# COMPACT_ATOMS: atom_id res chain seq x y z
N MET A 1 -12.61 -13.16 0.80
CA MET A 1 -13.07 -12.41 -0.39
C MET A 1 -14.13 -13.14 -1.19
N LYS A 2 -13.99 -14.45 -1.48
CA LYS A 2 -14.92 -15.21 -2.34
C LYS A 2 -16.43 -15.19 -1.97
N LYS A 3 -16.80 -14.89 -0.72
CA LYS A 3 -18.20 -14.92 -0.24
C LYS A 3 -18.82 -13.54 0.02
N ASP A 4 -18.01 -12.54 0.35
CA ASP A 4 -18.45 -11.19 0.79
C ASP A 4 -17.78 -10.04 0.01
N GLY A 5 -16.95 -10.34 -0.99
CA GLY A 5 -16.15 -9.34 -1.69
C GLY A 5 -14.99 -8.79 -0.84
N TRP A 6 -14.55 -7.56 -1.15
CA TRP A 6 -13.51 -6.86 -0.42
C TRP A 6 -14.08 -6.33 0.90
N LYS A 7 -13.82 -7.05 2.00
CA LYS A 7 -14.09 -6.59 3.36
C LYS A 7 -12.78 -6.16 4.02
N GLY A 8 -12.50 -4.86 4.00
CA GLY A 8 -11.33 -4.26 4.65
C GLY A 8 -11.09 -2.84 4.17
N ASP A 9 -10.18 -2.14 4.86
CA ASP A 9 -9.73 -0.82 4.42
C ASP A 9 -9.14 -0.86 3.01
N SER A 10 -9.22 0.26 2.31
CA SER A 10 -8.57 0.41 1.00
C SER A 10 -7.06 0.13 1.10
N VAL A 11 -6.49 -0.50 0.07
CA VAL A 11 -5.04 -0.70 -0.01
C VAL A 11 -4.35 0.58 -0.45
N ASP A 12 -3.22 0.90 0.17
CA ASP A 12 -2.39 2.01 -0.24
C ASP A 12 -1.46 1.59 -1.36
N VAL A 13 -1.54 2.27 -2.49
CA VAL A 13 -0.71 2.01 -3.66
C VAL A 13 0.12 3.24 -3.92
N ILE A 14 1.44 3.08 -3.96
CA ILE A 14 2.38 4.18 -4.16
C ILE A 14 2.77 4.21 -5.63
N LYS A 15 2.59 5.37 -6.26
CA LYS A 15 3.08 5.63 -7.61
C LYS A 15 4.55 5.98 -7.54
N MET A 16 5.38 5.06 -8.03
CA MET A 16 6.82 5.20 -8.09
C MET A 16 7.22 6.19 -9.20
N PRO A 17 8.41 6.82 -9.09
CA PRO A 17 8.90 7.76 -10.10
C PRO A 17 9.18 7.12 -11.47
N ASP A 18 9.33 5.80 -11.53
CA ASP A 18 9.43 5.03 -12.78
C ASP A 18 8.07 4.80 -13.46
N GLY A 19 6.98 5.33 -12.89
CA GLY A 19 5.62 5.20 -13.39
C GLY A 19 4.92 3.90 -12.97
N LYS A 20 5.60 3.02 -12.22
CA LYS A 20 5.00 1.77 -11.73
C LYS A 20 4.23 2.01 -10.43
N LEU A 21 3.26 1.15 -10.19
CA LEU A 21 2.50 1.12 -8.95
C LEU A 21 3.08 0.04 -8.03
N THR A 22 3.47 0.42 -6.83
CA THR A 22 3.98 -0.52 -5.81
C THR A 22 3.08 -0.49 -4.59
N ASN A 23 2.79 -1.67 -4.04
CA ASN A 23 2.01 -1.85 -2.84
C ASN A 23 2.82 -2.69 -1.84
N MET A 24 2.55 -2.53 -0.55
CA MET A 24 3.07 -3.38 0.52
C MET A 24 2.16 -4.57 0.84
N ASP A 25 0.85 -4.45 0.64
CA ASP A 25 -0.18 -5.46 0.96
C ASP A 25 -0.45 -6.43 -0.21
N ASN A 26 0.59 -7.13 -0.67
CA ASN A 26 0.50 -8.01 -1.84
C ASN A 26 -0.45 -9.21 -1.62
N THR A 27 -0.56 -9.71 -0.38
CA THR A 27 -1.45 -10.83 -0.03
C THR A 27 -2.92 -10.52 -0.27
N ARG A 28 -3.37 -9.30 0.05
CA ARG A 28 -4.77 -8.91 -0.16
C ARG A 28 -5.08 -8.64 -1.63
N ILE A 29 -4.14 -8.07 -2.39
CA ILE A 29 -4.28 -7.93 -3.84
C ILE A 29 -4.36 -9.31 -4.52
N LEU A 30 -3.49 -10.25 -4.11
CA LEU A 30 -3.51 -11.60 -4.64
C LEU A 30 -4.84 -12.30 -4.34
N ALA A 31 -5.32 -12.22 -3.10
CA ALA A 31 -6.61 -12.79 -2.70
C ALA A 31 -7.78 -12.18 -3.49
N ALA A 32 -7.73 -10.89 -3.80
CA ALA A 32 -8.77 -10.23 -4.59
C ALA A 32 -8.73 -10.65 -6.05
N ARG A 33 -7.53 -10.79 -6.62
CA ARG A 33 -7.33 -11.32 -7.98
C ARG A 33 -7.86 -12.76 -8.09
N GLU A 34 -7.53 -13.62 -7.14
CA GLU A 34 -8.01 -15.00 -7.10
C GLU A 34 -9.52 -15.11 -6.86
N ALA A 35 -10.08 -14.16 -6.10
CA ALA A 35 -11.51 -14.08 -5.86
C ALA A 35 -12.28 -13.31 -6.96
N GLY A 36 -11.62 -12.79 -8.00
CA GLY A 36 -12.25 -11.98 -9.05
C GLY A 36 -12.98 -10.74 -8.53
N THR A 37 -12.51 -10.16 -7.41
CA THR A 37 -13.21 -9.10 -6.69
C THR A 37 -12.53 -7.76 -6.91
N ASN A 38 -13.30 -6.70 -7.12
CA ASN A 38 -12.78 -5.34 -7.22
C ASN A 38 -12.18 -4.86 -5.88
N VAL A 39 -10.93 -4.41 -5.94
CA VAL A 39 -10.20 -3.84 -4.80
C VAL A 39 -10.39 -2.34 -4.78
N LYS A 40 -10.63 -1.76 -3.60
CA LYS A 40 -10.51 -0.31 -3.40
C LYS A 40 -9.06 0.01 -3.08
N ALA A 41 -8.41 0.74 -3.97
CA ALA A 41 -7.04 1.20 -3.79
C ALA A 41 -7.01 2.73 -3.65
N LYS A 42 -6.24 3.22 -2.69
CA LYS A 42 -5.91 4.63 -2.55
C LYS A 42 -4.51 4.86 -3.14
N VAL A 43 -4.45 5.64 -4.20
CA VAL A 43 -3.18 5.93 -4.87
C VAL A 43 -2.53 7.13 -4.17
N HIS A 44 -1.27 6.97 -3.80
CA HIS A 44 -0.42 7.97 -3.20
C HIS A 44 0.77 8.28 -4.10
N ASP A 45 1.18 9.53 -4.16
CA ASP A 45 2.39 9.91 -4.88
C ASP A 45 3.65 9.57 -4.07
N PHE A 46 4.76 9.27 -4.76
CA PHE A 46 6.04 8.97 -4.11
C PHE A 46 6.47 10.07 -3.11
N ASN A 47 6.28 11.34 -3.49
CA ASN A 47 6.66 12.49 -2.67
C ASN A 47 5.55 12.93 -1.70
N GLU A 48 4.42 12.22 -1.66
CA GLU A 48 3.34 12.56 -0.75
C GLU A 48 3.76 12.29 0.70
N LYS A 49 3.51 13.28 1.56
CA LYS A 49 3.85 13.20 2.98
C LYS A 49 2.91 12.23 3.71
N LEU A 50 3.49 11.40 4.57
CA LEU A 50 2.70 10.60 5.50
C LEU A 50 2.18 11.51 6.60
N THR A 51 0.86 11.53 6.81
CA THR A 51 0.29 12.21 7.98
C THR A 51 0.73 11.49 9.26
N PRO A 52 0.89 12.21 10.39
CA PRO A 52 1.29 11.61 11.67
C PRO A 52 0.40 10.42 12.09
N GLU A 53 -0.90 10.52 11.84
CA GLU A 53 -1.87 9.45 12.09
C GLU A 53 -1.53 8.17 11.30
N ILE A 54 -1.16 8.27 10.02
CA ILE A 54 -0.78 7.11 9.22
C ILE A 54 0.58 6.56 9.64
N GLN A 55 1.50 7.44 10.06
CA GLN A 55 2.79 7.02 10.58
C GLN A 55 2.63 6.15 11.83
N GLU A 56 1.77 6.55 12.76
CA GLU A 56 1.46 5.80 13.98
C GLU A 56 0.70 4.51 13.65
N LEU A 57 -0.41 4.60 12.90
CA LEU A 57 -1.26 3.45 12.54
C LEU A 57 -0.52 2.34 11.77
N ARG A 58 0.53 2.69 11.02
CA ARG A 58 1.29 1.75 10.19
C ARG A 58 2.70 1.45 10.71
N GLY A 59 3.09 2.01 11.87
CA GLY A 59 4.46 1.86 12.41
C GLY A 59 5.54 2.41 11.47
N ARG A 60 5.24 3.52 10.79
CA ARG A 60 6.08 4.21 9.79
C ARG A 60 6.63 5.54 10.29
N GLU A 61 6.70 5.74 11.60
CA GLU A 61 7.20 6.95 12.28
C GLU A 61 8.60 7.38 11.82
N LYS A 62 9.39 6.45 11.28
CA LYS A 62 10.71 6.70 10.72
C LYS A 62 10.72 7.21 9.26
N TYR A 63 9.56 7.38 8.62
CA TYR A 63 9.44 7.77 7.22
C TYR A 63 8.55 9.00 7.07
N ASN A 64 9.02 10.01 6.32
CA ASN A 64 8.28 11.25 6.13
C ASN A 64 7.34 11.18 4.92
N THR A 65 7.67 10.35 3.94
CA THR A 65 6.91 10.19 2.69
C THR A 65 6.56 8.73 2.38
N TRP A 66 5.50 8.55 1.59
CA TRP A 66 5.10 7.23 1.10
C TRP A 66 6.22 6.54 0.31
N GLY A 67 7.00 7.32 -0.46
CA GLY A 67 8.15 6.83 -1.21
C GLY A 67 9.29 6.30 -0.34
N GLU A 68 9.61 6.98 0.77
CA GLU A 68 10.60 6.49 1.73
C GLU A 68 10.14 5.21 2.42
N ALA A 69 8.85 5.17 2.82
CA ALA A 69 8.28 3.99 3.46
C ALA A 69 8.33 2.75 2.57
N ILE A 70 8.00 2.90 1.27
CA ILE A 70 8.02 1.76 0.35
C ILE A 70 9.44 1.34 -0.01
N LYS A 71 10.37 2.28 -0.21
CA LYS A 71 11.80 1.95 -0.39
C LYS A 71 12.35 1.19 0.81
N GLY A 72 12.02 1.63 2.02
CA GLY A 72 12.40 0.97 3.26
C GLY A 72 11.82 -0.43 3.40
N HIS A 73 10.61 -0.67 2.88
CA HIS A 73 10.00 -1.98 2.83
C HIS A 73 10.68 -2.90 1.82
N ILE A 74 10.93 -2.43 0.59
CA ILE A 74 11.62 -3.19 -0.46
C ILE A 74 13.02 -3.61 0.01
N ASN A 75 13.79 -2.67 0.60
CA ASN A 75 15.13 -2.96 1.12
C ASN A 75 15.14 -3.97 2.28
N LYS A 76 14.02 -4.13 3.00
CA LYS A 76 13.88 -5.14 4.07
C LYS A 76 13.44 -6.51 3.55
N GLN A 77 12.98 -6.60 2.30
CA GLN A 77 12.54 -7.85 1.67
C GLN A 77 13.63 -8.53 0.82
N SER A 78 14.75 -7.84 0.57
CA SER A 78 15.96 -8.43 -0.04
C SER A 78 16.78 -9.24 0.95
#